data_AF-A0A0D3KU83-F1
#
_entry.id   AF-A0A0D3KU83-F1
#
_cell.length_a   1.000
_cell.length_b   1.000
_cell.length_c   1.000
_cell.angle_alpha   90.00
_cell.angle_beta   90.00
_cell.angle_gamma   90.00
#
_symmetry.space_group_name_H-M   'P 1'
#
loop_
_entity.id
_entity.type
_entity.pdbx_description
1 polymer ?
#
loop_
_entity_poly.entity_id
_entity_poly.type
_entity_poly.pdbx_seq_one_letter_code
_entity_poly.pdbx_strand_id
1 'polypeptide(L)'
;MQPASPQCSTVCSDHEPLYAQIREDLAQWDGITRDMIDRAMHRWDESDILATLAVVNGTLWLPRPRLRSGEVARHGDPQLQATIRMILSILSDPALPTPPDLELLINADDYGRVRLKDRTLLPLLSITKELGRGADILYPAGHYSFAGPWISNIGLPPPCGWYALSRLAVEGSAAQRAQYDIGLAPLPLLKEATPADHLSRKYLVSLDGHSYAHRLLKVLATNSLVVKESLNGVSTNLSEVLAAADAADERSRKVAEAASSLVHTHLCEAAHRCYMHRLLTEYGRKMRYAPDMASRPGARPYPARRKGGWPGGKPGRDECEALIAARRPRERDLGTFRTYKVGPGPPPSRLVGDSSREAAGGGGRGGRAGGSRRGSGRGLGGRGGGGRGGRASRVLPSRA
;
A
#
# COMPACT_ATOMS: atom_id res chain seq x y z
N MET A 1 -22.38 19.05 24.41
CA MET A 1 -22.37 17.57 24.48
C MET A 1 -21.81 17.07 23.17
N GLN A 2 -20.72 16.29 23.19
CA GLN A 2 -20.29 15.58 21.99
C GLN A 2 -21.29 14.44 21.75
N PRO A 3 -21.80 14.24 20.52
CA PRO A 3 -22.61 13.07 20.21
C PRO A 3 -21.78 11.81 20.53
N ALA A 4 -22.43 10.77 21.05
CA ALA A 4 -21.76 9.50 21.27
C ALA A 4 -21.16 9.04 19.93
N SER A 5 -19.84 8.81 19.90
CA SER A 5 -19.17 8.33 18.69
C SER A 5 -19.85 7.04 18.24
N PRO A 6 -20.18 6.89 16.93
CA PRO A 6 -20.79 5.66 16.43
C PRO A 6 -19.90 4.48 16.82
N GLN A 7 -20.49 3.51 17.52
CA GLN A 7 -19.76 2.32 17.95
C GLN A 7 -19.61 1.38 16.76
N CYS A 8 -18.38 1.00 16.45
CA CYS A 8 -18.12 -0.01 15.45
C CYS A 8 -18.68 -1.36 15.88
N SER A 9 -19.39 -2.04 14.98
CA SER A 9 -19.92 -3.37 15.28
C SER A 9 -18.80 -4.41 15.40
N THR A 10 -18.89 -5.26 16.42
CA THR A 10 -18.05 -6.46 16.56
C THR A 10 -18.62 -7.66 15.80
N VAL A 11 -19.81 -7.54 15.21
CA VAL A 11 -20.47 -8.62 14.48
C VAL A 11 -20.02 -8.60 13.02
N CYS A 12 -19.39 -9.68 12.57
CA CYS A 12 -18.79 -9.70 11.23
C CYS A 12 -19.78 -9.61 10.07
N SER A 13 -21.06 -9.91 10.26
CA SER A 13 -22.09 -9.71 9.23
C SER A 13 -22.33 -8.24 8.90
N ASP A 14 -22.03 -7.33 9.84
CA ASP A 14 -22.29 -5.90 9.65
C ASP A 14 -21.25 -5.24 8.74
N HIS A 15 -20.17 -5.97 8.43
CA HIS A 15 -19.08 -5.56 7.54
C HIS A 15 -19.15 -6.20 6.15
N GLU A 16 -20.27 -6.85 5.81
CA GLU A 16 -20.49 -7.54 4.53
C GLU A 16 -20.16 -6.70 3.28
N PRO A 17 -20.43 -5.38 3.21
CA PRO A 17 -20.05 -4.56 2.06
C PRO A 17 -18.55 -4.61 1.74
N LEU A 18 -17.69 -4.76 2.75
CA LEU A 18 -16.24 -4.84 2.56
C LEU A 18 -15.82 -6.14 1.87
N TYR A 19 -16.58 -7.23 2.05
CA TYR A 19 -16.22 -8.55 1.50
C TYR A 19 -16.43 -8.68 -0.01
N ALA A 20 -17.00 -7.67 -0.66
CA ALA A 20 -17.06 -7.60 -2.12
C ALA A 20 -15.65 -7.70 -2.72
N GLN A 21 -14.65 -7.05 -2.12
CA GLN A 21 -13.26 -7.11 -2.59
C GLN A 21 -12.69 -8.54 -2.48
N ILE A 22 -12.97 -9.26 -1.40
CA ILE A 22 -12.53 -10.66 -1.23
C ILE A 22 -13.09 -11.53 -2.35
N ARG A 23 -14.38 -11.37 -2.66
CA ARG A 23 -15.04 -12.13 -3.74
C ARG A 23 -14.44 -11.82 -5.10
N GLU A 24 -14.22 -10.54 -5.40
CA GLU A 24 -13.61 -10.11 -6.67
C GLU A 24 -12.18 -10.66 -6.81
N ASP A 25 -11.37 -10.56 -5.77
CA ASP A 25 -9.98 -11.03 -5.79
C ASP A 25 -9.94 -12.55 -5.97
N LEU A 26 -10.69 -13.29 -5.17
CA LEU A 26 -10.71 -14.75 -5.22
C LEU A 26 -11.44 -15.34 -6.44
N ALA A 27 -12.16 -14.52 -7.22
CA ALA A 27 -12.81 -14.96 -8.46
C ALA A 27 -11.78 -15.37 -9.53
N GLN A 28 -10.53 -14.90 -9.44
CA GLN A 28 -9.46 -15.27 -10.37
C GLN A 28 -8.97 -16.72 -10.22
N TRP A 29 -9.42 -17.42 -9.16
CA TRP A 29 -9.01 -18.79 -8.87
C TRP A 29 -10.22 -19.72 -8.70
N ASP A 30 -10.36 -20.70 -9.58
CA ASP A 30 -11.31 -21.81 -9.43
C ASP A 30 -10.87 -22.81 -8.37
N GLY A 31 -9.59 -22.77 -7.98
CA GLY A 31 -9.01 -23.59 -6.94
C GLY A 31 -7.52 -23.32 -6.81
N ILE A 32 -7.02 -23.39 -5.57
CA ILE A 32 -5.61 -23.20 -5.24
C ILE A 32 -5.01 -24.58 -5.01
N THR A 33 -4.14 -25.00 -5.93
CA THR A 33 -3.48 -26.31 -5.87
C THR A 33 -2.13 -26.22 -5.15
N ARG A 34 -1.63 -27.37 -4.68
CA ARG A 34 -0.29 -27.47 -4.07
C ARG A 34 0.80 -26.96 -5.02
N ASP A 35 0.73 -27.35 -6.28
CA ASP A 35 1.67 -26.93 -7.32
C ASP A 35 1.67 -25.40 -7.56
N MET A 36 0.52 -24.74 -7.43
CA MET A 36 0.47 -23.26 -7.47
C MET A 36 1.22 -22.64 -6.29
N ILE A 37 0.99 -23.14 -5.08
CA ILE A 37 1.69 -22.66 -3.87
C ILE A 37 3.19 -22.94 -3.98
N ASP A 38 3.59 -24.14 -4.42
CA ASP A 38 5.00 -24.51 -4.59
C ASP A 38 5.70 -23.61 -5.61
N ARG A 39 5.04 -23.30 -6.73
CA ARG A 39 5.52 -22.32 -7.71
C ARG A 39 5.58 -20.91 -7.14
N ALA A 40 4.59 -20.48 -6.36
CA ALA A 40 4.58 -19.17 -5.72
C ALA A 40 5.78 -19.01 -4.79
N MET A 41 5.99 -19.99 -3.91
CA MET A 41 7.13 -20.02 -2.99
C MET A 41 8.48 -20.19 -3.71
N HIS A 42 8.51 -20.78 -4.91
CA HIS A 42 9.71 -20.84 -5.74
C HIS A 42 9.94 -19.54 -6.53
N ARG A 43 8.89 -18.78 -6.86
CA ARG A 43 9.02 -17.49 -7.54
C ARG A 43 9.43 -16.38 -6.58
N TRP A 44 8.83 -16.37 -5.40
CA TRP A 44 9.06 -15.37 -4.36
C TRP A 44 9.66 -16.05 -3.14
N ASP A 45 10.93 -15.75 -2.91
CA ASP A 45 11.63 -16.26 -1.74
C ASP A 45 11.11 -15.61 -0.46
N GLU A 46 11.18 -16.38 0.63
CA GLU A 46 11.06 -15.85 1.99
C GLU A 46 11.99 -14.65 2.14
N SER A 47 11.52 -13.59 2.79
CA SER A 47 12.32 -12.40 3.08
C SER A 47 11.82 -11.72 4.34
N ASP A 48 12.34 -10.55 4.69
CA ASP A 48 11.80 -9.81 5.83
C ASP A 48 10.37 -9.33 5.61
N ILE A 49 9.97 -9.11 4.36
CA ILE A 49 8.64 -8.58 3.96
C ILE A 49 7.75 -9.63 3.27
N LEU A 50 8.23 -10.86 3.08
CA LEU A 50 7.46 -11.97 2.50
C LEU A 50 7.50 -13.17 3.42
N ALA A 51 6.33 -13.74 3.72
CA ALA A 51 6.23 -14.99 4.45
C ALA A 51 5.28 -15.97 3.79
N THR A 52 5.65 -17.24 3.80
CA THR A 52 4.69 -18.33 3.68
C THR A 52 4.17 -18.71 5.06
N LEU A 53 2.85 -18.76 5.19
CA LEU A 53 2.15 -19.19 6.40
C LEU A 53 1.22 -20.36 6.07
N ALA A 54 0.97 -21.21 7.05
CA ALA A 54 -0.10 -22.20 6.96
C ALA A 54 -0.93 -22.24 8.24
N VAL A 55 -2.23 -22.47 8.11
CA VAL A 55 -3.11 -22.79 9.23
C VAL A 55 -3.47 -24.26 9.08
N VAL A 56 -3.12 -25.08 10.07
CA VAL A 56 -3.41 -26.52 10.07
C VAL A 56 -3.93 -26.90 11.45
N ASN A 57 -5.16 -27.41 11.51
CA ASN A 57 -5.87 -27.73 12.75
C ASN A 57 -5.88 -26.55 13.74
N GLY A 58 -6.20 -25.35 13.24
CA GLY A 58 -6.24 -24.10 14.03
C GLY A 58 -4.87 -23.60 14.52
N THR A 59 -3.78 -24.29 14.20
CA THR A 59 -2.42 -23.87 14.56
C THR A 59 -1.78 -23.11 13.40
N LEU A 60 -1.15 -21.97 13.67
CA LEU A 60 -0.35 -21.26 12.68
C LEU A 60 1.03 -21.91 12.54
N TRP A 61 1.49 -22.09 11.32
CA TRP A 61 2.77 -22.67 10.96
C TRP A 61 3.56 -21.74 10.05
N LEU A 62 4.90 -21.87 10.10
CA LEU A 62 5.84 -21.31 9.13
C LEU A 62 6.39 -22.46 8.27
N PRO A 63 5.84 -22.73 7.06
CA PRO A 63 6.25 -23.86 6.24
C PRO A 63 7.69 -23.79 5.74
N ARG A 64 8.19 -22.57 5.50
CA ARG A 64 9.59 -22.31 5.13
C ARG A 64 10.18 -21.25 6.06
N PRO A 65 10.79 -21.65 7.19
CA PRO A 65 11.46 -20.68 8.04
C PRO A 65 12.86 -20.31 7.54
N ARG A 66 13.22 -20.67 6.29
CA ARG A 66 14.57 -20.48 5.75
C ARG A 66 14.56 -19.86 4.35
N LEU A 67 15.52 -18.98 4.12
CA LEU A 67 15.84 -18.36 2.82
C LEU A 67 16.45 -19.41 1.87
N ARG A 68 16.58 -19.10 0.57
CA ARG A 68 17.32 -19.96 -0.39
C ARG A 68 18.77 -20.22 0.02
N SER A 69 19.40 -19.28 0.72
CA SER A 69 20.75 -19.43 1.28
C SER A 69 20.83 -20.49 2.39
N GLY A 70 19.69 -20.98 2.89
CA GLY A 70 19.61 -21.89 4.04
C GLY A 70 19.55 -21.16 5.39
N GLU A 71 19.75 -19.83 5.41
CA GLU A 71 19.61 -19.02 6.62
C GLU A 71 18.16 -18.95 7.10
N VAL A 72 17.96 -18.72 8.40
CA VAL A 72 16.61 -18.57 8.96
C VAL A 72 16.01 -17.23 8.54
N ALA A 73 14.86 -17.26 7.88
CA ALA A 73 14.08 -16.06 7.59
C ALA A 73 13.66 -15.42 8.91
N ARG A 74 13.98 -14.13 9.10
CA ARG A 74 13.74 -13.43 10.36
C ARG A 74 12.35 -12.82 10.43
N HIS A 75 11.70 -12.58 9.27
CA HIS A 75 10.40 -11.94 9.15
C HIS A 75 10.33 -10.66 10.00
N GLY A 76 11.41 -9.89 10.05
CA GLY A 76 11.58 -8.79 11.00
C GLY A 76 10.75 -7.54 10.67
N ASP A 77 10.07 -7.52 9.52
CA ASP A 77 9.27 -6.39 9.11
C ASP A 77 8.08 -6.16 10.07
N PRO A 78 7.92 -4.93 10.61
CA PRO A 78 6.84 -4.63 11.54
C PRO A 78 5.44 -4.88 10.97
N GLN A 79 5.22 -4.63 9.67
CA GLN A 79 3.91 -4.80 9.04
C GLN A 79 3.59 -6.28 8.81
N LEU A 80 4.57 -7.08 8.42
CA LEU A 80 4.44 -8.53 8.36
C LEU A 80 4.14 -9.13 9.75
N GLN A 81 4.90 -8.73 10.78
CA GLN A 81 4.66 -9.18 12.16
C GLN A 81 3.27 -8.78 12.67
N ALA A 82 2.82 -7.57 12.35
CA ALA A 82 1.48 -7.10 12.67
C ALA A 82 0.40 -8.00 12.06
N THR A 83 0.59 -8.37 10.78
CA THR A 83 -0.31 -9.24 10.03
C THR A 83 -0.36 -10.63 10.65
N ILE A 84 0.80 -11.21 10.98
CA ILE A 84 0.90 -12.51 11.67
C ILE A 84 0.18 -12.48 13.02
N ARG A 85 0.35 -11.42 13.81
CA ARG A 85 -0.34 -11.26 15.11
C ARG A 85 -1.86 -11.16 14.95
N MET A 86 -2.35 -10.48 13.92
CA MET A 86 -3.78 -10.43 13.61
C MET A 86 -4.33 -11.82 13.22
N ILE A 87 -3.59 -12.61 12.45
CA ILE A 87 -3.99 -13.99 12.14
C ILE A 87 -4.03 -14.83 13.43
N LEU A 88 -3.01 -14.74 14.28
CA LEU A 88 -3.00 -15.42 15.58
C LEU A 88 -4.18 -15.01 16.47
N SER A 89 -4.52 -13.72 16.52
CA SER A 89 -5.64 -13.23 17.34
C SER A 89 -6.98 -13.73 16.82
N ILE A 90 -7.12 -13.96 15.51
CA ILE A 90 -8.30 -14.61 14.92
C ILE A 90 -8.35 -16.09 15.31
N LEU A 91 -7.24 -16.82 15.17
CA LEU A 91 -7.18 -18.25 15.49
C LEU A 91 -7.38 -18.54 16.99
N SER A 92 -7.07 -17.58 17.85
CA SER A 92 -7.19 -17.72 19.31
C SER A 92 -8.55 -17.28 19.86
N ASP A 93 -9.45 -16.77 19.02
CA ASP A 93 -10.74 -16.26 19.46
C ASP A 93 -11.84 -17.31 19.39
N PRO A 94 -12.41 -17.73 20.53
CA PRO A 94 -13.49 -18.70 20.55
C PRO A 94 -14.80 -18.19 19.92
N ALA A 95 -14.98 -16.88 19.77
CA ALA A 95 -16.16 -16.30 19.13
C ALA A 95 -16.11 -16.38 17.59
N LEU A 96 -14.94 -16.64 17.01
CA LEU A 96 -14.78 -16.77 15.57
C LEU A 96 -14.61 -18.25 15.20
N PRO A 97 -15.37 -18.78 14.22
CA PRO A 97 -15.13 -20.12 13.71
C PRO A 97 -13.70 -20.26 13.19
N THR A 98 -13.02 -21.36 13.52
CA THR A 98 -11.68 -21.62 12.98
C THR A 98 -11.72 -21.68 11.45
N PRO A 99 -10.87 -20.93 10.73
CA PRO A 99 -10.77 -21.05 9.28
C PRO A 99 -10.39 -22.46 8.83
N PRO A 100 -10.75 -22.88 7.61
CA PRO A 100 -10.27 -24.15 7.04
C PRO A 100 -8.75 -24.19 6.97
N ASP A 101 -8.19 -25.40 6.96
CA ASP A 101 -6.75 -25.58 6.75
C ASP A 101 -6.31 -24.94 5.42
N LEU A 102 -5.26 -24.14 5.47
CA LEU A 102 -4.79 -23.37 4.32
C LEU A 102 -3.29 -23.15 4.33
N GLU A 103 -2.75 -22.79 3.17
CA GLU A 103 -1.36 -22.35 2.98
C GLU A 103 -1.38 -21.13 2.06
N LEU A 104 -0.72 -20.05 2.49
CA LEU A 104 -0.77 -18.76 1.81
C LEU A 104 0.58 -18.03 1.87
N LEU A 105 0.79 -17.14 0.90
CA LEU A 105 1.94 -16.25 0.87
C LEU A 105 1.47 -14.83 1.15
N ILE A 106 2.17 -14.14 2.06
CA ILE A 106 1.92 -12.74 2.42
C ILE A 106 3.08 -11.88 1.94
N ASN A 107 2.75 -10.79 1.26
CA ASN A 107 3.63 -9.73 0.83
C ASN A 107 3.30 -8.44 1.59
N ALA A 108 4.18 -8.07 2.51
CA ALA A 108 4.12 -6.83 3.27
C ALA A 108 4.86 -5.67 2.57
N ASP A 109 5.39 -5.89 1.36
CA ASP A 109 5.98 -4.85 0.51
C ASP A 109 4.92 -3.81 0.07
N ASP A 110 5.38 -2.61 -0.28
CA ASP A 110 4.52 -1.52 -0.73
C ASP A 110 3.87 -1.82 -2.09
N TYR A 111 4.45 -2.75 -2.87
CA TYR A 111 3.99 -3.09 -4.22
C TYR A 111 3.43 -4.50 -4.30
N GLY A 112 2.27 -4.63 -4.94
CA GLY A 112 1.77 -5.91 -5.46
C GLY A 112 2.73 -6.54 -6.48
N ARG A 113 2.72 -7.86 -6.59
CA ARG A 113 3.69 -8.63 -7.41
C ARG A 113 3.04 -9.46 -8.49
N VAL A 114 1.73 -9.68 -8.44
CA VAL A 114 1.00 -10.52 -9.40
C VAL A 114 0.29 -9.63 -10.39
N ARG A 115 0.49 -9.88 -11.68
CA ARG A 115 -0.19 -9.11 -12.73
C ARG A 115 -1.22 -9.98 -13.42
N LEU A 116 -2.35 -9.39 -13.81
CA LEU A 116 -3.42 -10.07 -14.58
C LEU A 116 -2.91 -10.64 -15.91
N LYS A 117 -1.84 -10.05 -16.47
CA LYS A 117 -1.19 -10.52 -17.70
C LYS A 117 -0.17 -11.65 -17.49
N ASP A 118 0.09 -12.06 -16.24
CA ASP A 118 1.00 -13.17 -15.99
C ASP A 118 0.40 -14.45 -16.58
N ARG A 119 1.23 -15.25 -17.25
CA ARG A 119 0.81 -16.52 -17.88
C ARG A 119 0.14 -17.48 -16.89
N THR A 120 0.56 -17.43 -15.63
CA THR A 120 0.00 -18.23 -14.55
C THR A 120 -0.15 -17.33 -13.33
N LEU A 121 -1.40 -17.14 -12.88
CA LEU A 121 -1.70 -16.40 -11.66
C LEU A 121 -1.34 -17.26 -10.45
N LEU A 122 -0.40 -16.77 -9.65
CA LEU A 122 0.02 -17.41 -8.41
C LEU A 122 -0.60 -16.63 -7.24
N PRO A 123 -1.23 -17.30 -6.27
CA PRO A 123 -1.90 -16.61 -5.17
C PRO A 123 -0.85 -15.93 -4.28
N LEU A 124 -1.05 -14.64 -4.06
CA LEU A 124 -0.24 -13.83 -3.16
C LEU A 124 -1.14 -12.79 -2.51
N LEU A 125 -1.09 -12.71 -1.19
CA LEU A 125 -1.77 -11.66 -0.44
C LEU A 125 -0.85 -10.45 -0.38
N SER A 126 -1.32 -9.30 -0.86
CA SER A 126 -0.58 -8.02 -0.81
C SER A 126 -1.42 -6.92 -0.19
N ILE A 127 -0.78 -5.94 0.43
CA ILE A 127 -1.49 -4.76 0.95
C ILE A 127 -1.99 -3.85 -0.16
N THR A 128 -1.37 -3.90 -1.34
CA THR A 128 -1.68 -3.05 -2.49
C THR A 128 -1.73 -3.90 -3.75
N LYS A 129 -2.46 -3.40 -4.76
CA LYS A 129 -2.39 -3.91 -6.13
C LYS A 129 -2.67 -2.78 -7.11
N GLU A 130 -2.13 -2.90 -8.32
CA GLU A 130 -2.37 -1.93 -9.39
C GLU A 130 -3.80 -2.08 -9.92
N LEU A 131 -4.58 -0.98 -9.93
CA LEU A 131 -5.96 -1.02 -10.41
C LEU A 131 -6.03 -1.48 -11.86
N GLY A 132 -6.85 -2.49 -12.14
CA GLY A 132 -7.05 -3.06 -13.49
C GLY A 132 -5.85 -3.83 -14.06
N ARG A 133 -4.76 -4.00 -13.31
CA ARG A 133 -3.53 -4.68 -13.77
C ARG A 133 -2.97 -5.69 -12.78
N GLY A 134 -3.16 -5.45 -11.48
CA GLY A 134 -2.76 -6.34 -10.40
C GLY A 134 -3.76 -7.46 -10.18
N ALA A 135 -3.23 -8.64 -9.88
CA ALA A 135 -4.00 -9.83 -9.53
C ALA A 135 -3.73 -10.29 -8.09
N ASP A 136 -2.97 -9.53 -7.30
CA ASP A 136 -2.80 -9.82 -5.87
C ASP A 136 -4.14 -9.83 -5.13
N ILE A 137 -4.21 -10.61 -4.05
CA ILE A 137 -5.35 -10.67 -3.16
C ILE A 137 -5.14 -9.63 -2.06
N LEU A 138 -6.05 -8.66 -1.93
CA LEU A 138 -5.91 -7.60 -0.96
C LEU A 138 -6.23 -8.08 0.45
N TYR A 139 -5.34 -7.76 1.39
CA TYR A 139 -5.54 -7.98 2.81
C TYR A 139 -5.36 -6.67 3.59
N PRO A 140 -6.00 -6.51 4.77
CA PRO A 140 -5.86 -5.32 5.57
C PRO A 140 -4.44 -5.27 6.14
N ALA A 141 -3.71 -4.22 5.81
CA ALA A 141 -2.33 -4.09 6.24
C ALA A 141 -2.21 -4.10 7.77
N GLY A 142 -1.28 -4.90 8.30
CA GLY A 142 -1.25 -5.16 9.74
C GLY A 142 -0.94 -3.93 10.60
N HIS A 143 -0.34 -2.87 10.05
CA HIS A 143 -0.12 -1.64 10.81
C HIS A 143 -1.44 -1.00 11.30
N TYR A 144 -2.58 -1.34 10.69
CA TYR A 144 -3.89 -0.91 11.18
C TYR A 144 -4.34 -1.63 12.46
N SER A 145 -3.89 -2.86 12.72
CA SER A 145 -4.18 -3.55 13.98
C SER A 145 -3.50 -2.88 15.18
N PHE A 146 -2.41 -2.13 14.95
CA PHE A 146 -1.79 -1.27 15.97
C PHE A 146 -2.37 0.15 15.99
N ALA A 147 -3.04 0.56 14.91
CA ALA A 147 -3.74 1.82 14.75
C ALA A 147 -5.14 1.85 15.36
N GLY A 148 -5.76 0.68 15.57
CA GLY A 148 -7.16 0.54 15.99
C GLY A 148 -7.53 1.42 17.18
N PRO A 149 -6.76 1.37 18.29
CA PRO A 149 -7.01 2.22 19.45
C PRO A 149 -6.89 3.72 19.17
N TRP A 150 -6.28 4.12 18.06
CA TRP A 150 -6.01 5.50 17.67
C TRP A 150 -7.00 6.10 16.69
N ILE A 151 -7.57 5.29 15.79
CA ILE A 151 -8.71 5.74 14.99
C ILE A 151 -9.84 6.15 15.94
N SER A 152 -10.05 5.39 17.03
CA SER A 152 -10.97 5.77 18.10
C SER A 152 -10.48 6.87 19.06
N ASN A 153 -9.18 7.21 19.08
CA ASN A 153 -8.56 8.16 20.02
C ASN A 153 -7.69 9.21 19.31
N ILE A 154 -8.22 9.88 18.29
CA ILE A 154 -7.50 10.94 17.57
C ILE A 154 -7.25 12.11 18.54
N GLY A 155 -6.00 12.29 19.00
CA GLY A 155 -5.60 13.39 19.89
C GLY A 155 -4.60 13.04 21.00
N LEU A 156 -4.30 11.76 21.25
CA LEU A 156 -3.22 11.37 22.17
C LEU A 156 -1.84 11.46 21.45
N PRO A 157 -0.69 11.10 22.06
CA PRO A 157 0.59 10.84 21.40
C PRO A 157 0.86 9.31 21.26
N PRO A 158 1.23 8.77 20.08
CA PRO A 158 1.22 7.34 19.84
C PRO A 158 2.25 6.62 20.72
N PRO A 159 1.97 5.41 21.24
CA PRO A 159 2.88 4.74 22.14
C PRO A 159 4.27 4.55 21.51
N CYS A 160 4.36 4.22 20.21
CA CYS A 160 5.63 3.94 19.57
C CYS A 160 5.57 3.97 18.03
N GLY A 161 6.54 4.63 17.38
CA GLY A 161 7.02 4.26 16.03
C GLY A 161 6.11 4.61 14.84
N TRP A 162 5.30 5.65 14.94
CA TRP A 162 4.52 6.14 13.80
C TRP A 162 5.33 7.15 13.01
N TYR A 163 5.52 6.88 11.72
CA TYR A 163 5.89 7.92 10.75
C TYR A 163 4.86 9.04 10.87
N ALA A 164 5.34 10.25 11.17
CA ALA A 164 4.46 11.39 11.31
C ALA A 164 3.71 11.66 9.99
N LEU A 165 2.61 12.39 10.10
CA LEU A 165 1.92 12.90 8.95
C LEU A 165 2.80 14.00 8.33
N SER A 166 3.63 13.63 7.35
CA SER A 166 4.47 14.59 6.62
C SER A 166 3.57 15.63 5.94
N ARG A 167 3.88 16.93 6.10
CA ARG A 167 3.17 17.99 5.38
C ARG A 167 3.24 17.74 3.87
N LEU A 168 2.17 18.08 3.18
CA LEU A 168 1.95 17.66 1.80
C LEU A 168 2.68 18.52 0.78
N ALA A 169 2.66 17.99 -0.45
CA ALA A 169 3.17 18.50 -1.70
C ALA A 169 2.02 18.96 -2.61
N VAL A 170 2.12 20.14 -3.24
CA VAL A 170 1.24 20.55 -4.33
C VAL A 170 2.10 21.26 -5.36
N GLU A 171 1.96 20.85 -6.62
CA GLU A 171 2.54 21.58 -7.74
C GLU A 171 1.79 22.91 -7.92
N GLY A 172 2.52 24.01 -7.87
CA GLY A 172 1.96 25.35 -7.96
C GLY A 172 3.04 26.43 -7.86
N SER A 173 2.70 27.63 -8.30
CA SER A 173 3.55 28.82 -8.12
C SER A 173 3.90 29.02 -6.64
N ALA A 174 4.98 29.73 -6.34
CA ALA A 174 5.36 30.06 -4.96
C ALA A 174 4.23 30.79 -4.21
N ALA A 175 3.41 31.59 -4.91
CA ALA A 175 2.24 32.24 -4.34
C ALA A 175 1.13 31.25 -3.97
N GLN A 176 0.83 30.28 -4.82
CA GLN A 176 -0.14 29.21 -4.51
C GLN A 176 0.37 28.33 -3.35
N ARG A 177 1.66 27.99 -3.33
CA ARG A 177 2.28 27.24 -2.22
C ARG A 177 2.42 28.07 -0.93
N ALA A 178 2.34 29.40 -0.99
CA ALA A 178 2.26 30.24 0.22
C ALA A 178 0.81 30.33 0.74
N GLN A 179 -0.17 30.19 -0.15
CA GLN A 179 -1.60 30.18 0.19
C GLN A 179 -2.03 28.86 0.87
N TYR A 180 -1.35 27.76 0.56
CA TYR A 180 -1.57 26.46 1.19
C TYR A 180 -0.34 26.08 2.02
N ASP A 181 -0.48 25.66 3.29
CA ASP A 181 0.65 25.26 4.16
C ASP A 181 1.32 23.94 3.68
N ILE A 182 1.99 24.00 2.53
CA ILE A 182 2.41 22.88 1.68
C ILE A 182 3.83 23.14 1.19
N GLY A 183 4.79 22.29 1.57
CA GLY A 183 6.22 22.49 1.32
C GLY A 183 6.85 21.38 0.49
N LEU A 184 7.61 21.75 -0.55
CA LEU A 184 8.48 20.85 -1.34
C LEU A 184 9.69 21.61 -1.93
N ALA A 185 10.82 20.88 -2.10
CA ALA A 185 12.19 21.34 -2.40
C ALA A 185 12.95 21.80 -1.12
N PRO A 186 14.30 21.85 -1.08
CA PRO A 186 15.14 21.59 0.10
C PRO A 186 14.99 22.68 1.16
N LEU A 187 13.82 22.69 1.77
CA LEU A 187 13.46 23.52 2.88
C LEU A 187 14.13 22.88 4.09
N PRO A 188 14.63 23.69 5.04
CA PRO A 188 15.01 23.17 6.34
C PRO A 188 13.88 22.26 6.81
N LEU A 189 14.22 21.00 7.16
CA LEU A 189 13.30 19.93 7.57
C LEU A 189 12.09 20.56 8.28
N LEU A 190 10.98 20.70 7.55
CA LEU A 190 9.79 21.30 8.13
C LEU A 190 9.41 20.42 9.31
N LYS A 191 9.14 21.05 10.45
CA LYS A 191 8.71 20.32 11.64
C LYS A 191 7.51 19.46 11.26
N GLU A 192 7.62 18.17 11.50
CA GLU A 192 6.52 17.23 11.26
C GLU A 192 5.26 17.71 11.98
N ALA A 193 4.13 17.70 11.27
CA ALA A 193 2.85 18.05 11.85
C ALA A 193 2.37 16.90 12.73
N THR A 194 1.87 17.24 13.91
CA THR A 194 1.20 16.30 14.79
C THR A 194 -0.21 15.99 14.27
N PRO A 195 -0.81 14.84 14.64
CA PRO A 195 -2.22 14.58 14.33
C PRO A 195 -3.16 15.70 14.79
N ALA A 196 -2.89 16.32 15.94
CA ALA A 196 -3.67 17.46 16.45
C ALA A 196 -3.61 18.68 15.52
N ASP A 197 -2.46 18.93 14.89
CA ASP A 197 -2.32 20.02 13.92
C ASP A 197 -3.25 19.82 12.71
N HIS A 198 -3.48 18.57 12.29
CA HIS A 198 -4.38 18.25 11.19
C HIS A 198 -5.87 18.42 11.55
N LEU A 199 -6.26 18.15 12.79
CA LEU A 199 -7.63 18.34 13.26
C LEU A 199 -8.12 19.79 13.16
N SER A 200 -7.20 20.76 13.19
CA SER A 200 -7.52 22.18 13.06
C SER A 200 -7.77 22.62 11.60
N ARG A 201 -7.52 21.76 10.61
CA ARG A 201 -7.57 22.12 9.19
C ARG A 201 -8.91 21.71 8.60
N LYS A 202 -9.58 22.65 7.91
CA LYS A 202 -10.80 22.38 7.15
C LYS A 202 -10.57 21.40 5.99
N TYR A 203 -9.44 21.56 5.32
CA TYR A 203 -9.04 20.76 4.16
C TYR A 203 -7.77 19.96 4.48
N LEU A 204 -7.81 18.68 4.18
CA LEU A 204 -6.66 17.79 4.21
C LEU A 204 -6.49 17.19 2.83
N VAL A 205 -5.24 17.01 2.41
CA VAL A 205 -4.95 16.36 1.14
C VAL A 205 -4.34 14.98 1.45
N SER A 206 -4.59 14.00 0.60
CA SER A 206 -3.94 12.70 0.66
C SER A 206 -3.39 12.37 -0.72
N LEU A 207 -2.07 12.25 -0.81
CA LEU A 207 -1.40 11.73 -2.00
C LEU A 207 -1.05 10.28 -1.78
N ASP A 208 -1.01 9.52 -2.85
CA ASP A 208 -0.33 8.23 -2.84
C ASP A 208 1.18 8.45 -2.91
N GLY A 209 1.92 7.53 -2.29
CA GLY A 209 3.38 7.51 -2.36
C GLY A 209 3.81 6.55 -3.45
N HIS A 210 4.71 5.64 -3.07
CA HIS A 210 5.06 4.47 -3.88
C HIS A 210 3.83 3.61 -4.23
N SER A 211 2.89 3.51 -3.30
CA SER A 211 1.59 2.87 -3.47
C SER A 211 0.54 3.64 -2.67
N TYR A 212 -0.49 2.98 -2.12
CA TYR A 212 -1.49 3.70 -1.32
C TYR A 212 -0.85 4.32 -0.07
N ALA A 213 -1.27 5.53 0.27
CA ALA A 213 -0.81 6.14 1.51
C ALA A 213 -1.66 5.69 2.71
N HIS A 214 -1.00 5.12 3.71
CA HIS A 214 -1.63 4.76 4.99
C HIS A 214 -2.29 5.98 5.69
N ARG A 215 -1.87 7.18 5.29
CA ARG A 215 -2.44 8.47 5.71
C ARG A 215 -3.94 8.58 5.46
N LEU A 216 -4.44 8.00 4.37
CA LEU A 216 -5.80 8.25 3.91
C LEU A 216 -6.83 7.94 4.99
N LEU A 217 -6.78 6.76 5.61
CA LEU A 217 -7.71 6.39 6.68
C LEU A 217 -7.62 7.33 7.89
N LYS A 218 -6.41 7.79 8.23
CA LYS A 218 -6.19 8.69 9.39
C LYS A 218 -6.82 10.05 9.16
N VAL A 219 -6.71 10.59 7.93
CA VAL A 219 -7.31 11.89 7.60
C VAL A 219 -8.81 11.79 7.35
N LEU A 220 -9.31 10.67 6.82
CA LEU A 220 -10.75 10.43 6.67
C LEU A 220 -11.45 10.28 8.03
N ALA A 221 -10.76 9.80 9.06
CA ALA A 221 -11.31 9.71 10.42
C ALA A 221 -11.56 11.08 11.07
N THR A 222 -11.02 12.16 10.49
CA THR A 222 -11.27 13.54 10.94
C THR A 222 -12.57 14.09 10.35
N ASN A 223 -13.08 15.19 10.91
CA ASN A 223 -14.20 15.93 10.31
C ASN A 223 -13.73 16.97 9.26
N SER A 224 -12.54 16.78 8.69
CA SER A 224 -11.99 17.62 7.63
C SER A 224 -12.36 17.07 6.26
N LEU A 225 -12.56 17.95 5.28
CA LEU A 225 -12.74 17.50 3.90
C LEU A 225 -11.40 16.99 3.36
N VAL A 226 -11.37 15.71 2.98
CA VAL A 226 -10.18 15.07 2.41
C VAL A 226 -10.22 15.15 0.89
N VAL A 227 -9.24 15.83 0.30
CA VAL A 227 -8.99 15.81 -1.15
C VAL A 227 -8.01 14.69 -1.46
N LYS A 228 -8.50 13.64 -2.11
CA LYS A 228 -7.70 12.49 -2.53
C LYS A 228 -7.30 12.65 -3.98
N GLU A 229 -5.99 12.71 -4.24
CA GLU A 229 -5.48 12.65 -5.61
C GLU A 229 -5.69 11.23 -6.17
N SER A 230 -6.30 11.15 -7.36
CA SER A 230 -6.46 9.90 -8.10
C SER A 230 -5.27 9.68 -9.01
N LEU A 231 -4.76 8.44 -9.06
CA LEU A 231 -3.69 8.02 -9.95
C LEU A 231 -4.09 7.99 -11.45
N ASN A 232 -5.34 8.34 -11.79
CA ASN A 232 -5.88 8.25 -13.15
C ASN A 232 -5.37 9.37 -14.10
N GLY A 233 -4.39 10.17 -13.71
CA GLY A 233 -3.72 11.13 -14.59
C GLY A 233 -4.56 12.34 -14.99
N VAL A 234 -5.76 12.52 -14.41
CA VAL A 234 -6.55 13.74 -14.60
C VAL A 234 -5.98 14.83 -13.69
N SER A 235 -5.17 15.72 -14.25
CA SER A 235 -4.67 16.89 -13.54
C SER A 235 -5.85 17.82 -13.26
N THR A 236 -6.40 17.75 -12.05
CA THR A 236 -7.40 18.72 -11.59
C THR A 236 -6.65 19.82 -10.84
N ASN A 237 -6.96 21.08 -11.15
CA ASN A 237 -6.36 22.20 -10.44
C ASN A 237 -6.86 22.20 -8.99
N LEU A 238 -5.98 21.86 -8.04
CA LEU A 238 -6.35 21.80 -6.62
C LEU A 238 -6.97 23.11 -6.12
N SER A 239 -6.50 24.25 -6.60
CA SER A 239 -7.04 25.55 -6.18
C SER A 239 -8.50 25.74 -6.59
N GLU A 240 -8.91 25.23 -7.76
CA GLU A 240 -10.31 25.26 -8.20
C GLU A 240 -11.18 24.32 -7.37
N VAL A 241 -10.66 23.12 -7.03
CA VAL A 241 -11.36 22.15 -6.16
C VAL A 241 -11.60 22.75 -4.78
N LEU A 242 -10.58 23.39 -4.19
CA LEU A 242 -10.69 24.01 -2.88
C LEU A 242 -11.61 25.23 -2.91
N ALA A 243 -11.53 26.08 -3.93
CA ALA A 243 -12.46 27.21 -4.10
C ALA A 243 -13.91 26.74 -4.25
N ALA A 244 -14.15 25.68 -5.02
CA ALA A 244 -15.49 25.09 -5.16
C ALA A 244 -16.00 24.47 -3.85
N ALA A 245 -15.11 23.84 -3.08
CA ALA A 245 -15.44 23.30 -1.76
C ALA A 245 -15.74 24.42 -0.75
N ASP A 246 -15.03 25.54 -0.79
CA ASP A 246 -15.31 26.71 0.04
C ASP A 246 -16.66 27.35 -0.31
N ALA A 247 -16.95 27.49 -1.61
CA ALA A 247 -18.24 28.00 -2.09
C ALA A 247 -19.42 27.07 -1.73
N ALA A 248 -19.16 25.79 -1.48
CA ALA A 248 -20.15 24.77 -1.12
C ALA A 248 -19.95 24.22 0.30
N ASP A 249 -19.59 25.08 1.26
CA ASP A 249 -19.16 24.73 2.63
C ASP A 249 -20.05 23.67 3.32
N GLU A 250 -21.37 23.87 3.31
CA GLU A 250 -22.32 22.94 3.93
C GLU A 250 -22.28 21.54 3.31
N ARG A 251 -22.12 21.46 1.99
CA ARG A 251 -21.98 20.19 1.27
C ARG A 251 -20.64 19.54 1.62
N SER A 252 -19.56 20.32 1.65
CA SER A 252 -18.23 19.84 2.03
C SER A 252 -18.19 19.29 3.45
N ARG A 253 -18.86 19.97 4.40
CA ARG A 253 -19.02 19.49 5.78
C ARG A 253 -19.71 18.13 5.84
N LYS A 254 -20.84 17.97 5.15
CA LYS A 254 -21.56 16.68 5.08
C LYS A 254 -20.72 15.55 4.49
N VAL A 255 -19.90 15.85 3.47
CA VAL A 255 -18.96 14.87 2.90
C VAL A 255 -17.91 14.46 3.93
N ALA A 256 -17.34 15.41 4.67
CA ALA A 256 -16.37 15.14 5.72
C ALA A 256 -16.96 14.32 6.87
N GLU A 257 -18.15 14.67 7.34
CA GLU A 257 -18.88 13.93 8.39
C GLU A 257 -19.20 12.49 7.93
N ALA A 258 -19.66 12.32 6.69
CA ALA A 258 -19.94 10.99 6.13
C ALA A 258 -18.66 10.14 6.00
N ALA A 259 -17.55 10.74 5.58
CA ALA A 259 -16.25 10.06 5.50
C ALA A 259 -15.74 9.64 6.90
N SER A 260 -15.85 10.53 7.89
CA SER A 260 -15.50 10.21 9.28
C SER A 260 -16.37 9.07 9.81
N SER A 261 -17.69 9.17 9.63
CA SER A 261 -18.64 8.14 10.03
C SER A 261 -18.33 6.79 9.38
N LEU A 262 -17.98 6.77 8.08
CA LEU A 262 -17.58 5.56 7.38
C LEU A 262 -16.36 4.91 8.04
N VAL A 263 -15.32 5.68 8.37
CA VAL A 263 -14.10 5.12 8.99
C VAL A 263 -14.40 4.56 10.37
N HIS A 264 -15.11 5.30 11.23
CA HIS A 264 -15.40 4.87 12.59
C HIS A 264 -16.36 3.67 12.65
N THR A 265 -17.28 3.57 11.70
CA THR A 265 -18.31 2.51 11.68
C THR A 265 -17.83 1.25 10.94
N HIS A 266 -17.09 1.41 9.85
CA HIS A 266 -16.81 0.33 8.90
C HIS A 266 -15.32 0.05 8.69
N LEU A 267 -14.40 0.87 9.18
CA LEU A 267 -12.94 0.65 9.03
C LEU A 267 -12.22 0.64 10.38
N CYS A 268 -12.91 0.17 11.41
CA CYS A 268 -12.36 0.00 12.75
C CYS A 268 -11.57 -1.32 12.89
N GLU A 269 -10.98 -1.54 14.06
CA GLU A 269 -10.24 -2.77 14.37
C GLU A 269 -11.09 -4.05 14.22
N ALA A 270 -12.35 -4.03 14.68
CA ALA A 270 -13.26 -5.16 14.52
C ALA A 270 -13.57 -5.46 13.05
N ALA A 271 -13.78 -4.42 12.23
CA ALA A 271 -13.99 -4.57 10.79
C ALA A 271 -12.77 -5.22 10.09
N HIS A 272 -11.55 -4.76 10.42
CA HIS A 272 -10.32 -5.34 9.88
C HIS A 272 -10.15 -6.81 10.26
N ARG A 273 -10.45 -7.13 11.52
CA ARG A 273 -10.39 -8.50 12.02
C ARG A 273 -11.41 -9.39 11.32
N CYS A 274 -12.64 -8.93 11.18
CA CYS A 274 -13.70 -9.63 10.47
C CYS A 274 -13.38 -9.82 8.99
N TYR A 275 -12.81 -8.81 8.33
CA TYR A 275 -12.32 -8.92 6.95
C TYR A 275 -11.23 -9.99 6.83
N MET A 276 -10.20 -9.96 7.70
CA MET A 276 -9.13 -10.94 7.66
C MET A 276 -9.66 -12.36 7.94
N HIS A 277 -10.56 -12.52 8.92
CA HIS A 277 -11.20 -13.82 9.18
C HIS A 277 -11.98 -14.33 7.97
N ARG A 278 -12.78 -13.46 7.34
CA ARG A 278 -13.53 -13.81 6.13
C ARG A 278 -12.60 -14.17 4.98
N LEU A 279 -11.53 -13.40 4.78
CA LEU A 279 -10.53 -13.64 3.76
C LEU A 279 -9.88 -15.02 3.93
N LEU A 280 -9.40 -15.33 5.13
CA LEU A 280 -8.80 -16.64 5.43
C LEU A 280 -9.80 -17.78 5.22
N THR A 281 -11.06 -17.58 5.62
CA THR A 281 -12.11 -18.58 5.45
C THR A 281 -12.40 -18.88 3.98
N GLU A 282 -12.61 -17.83 3.16
CA GLU A 282 -12.91 -17.99 1.74
C GLU A 282 -11.69 -18.47 0.95
N TYR A 283 -10.50 -17.98 1.28
CA TYR A 283 -9.24 -18.46 0.70
C TYR A 283 -9.03 -19.95 1.01
N GLY A 284 -9.24 -20.37 2.27
CA GLY A 284 -9.14 -21.77 2.68
C GLY A 284 -10.11 -22.68 1.92
N ARG A 285 -11.34 -22.23 1.66
CA ARG A 285 -12.30 -22.97 0.82
C ARG A 285 -11.87 -23.12 -0.64
N LYS A 286 -11.00 -22.25 -1.14
CA LYS A 286 -10.43 -22.38 -2.49
C LYS A 286 -9.33 -23.44 -2.56
N MET A 287 -8.79 -23.91 -1.43
CA MET A 287 -7.73 -24.93 -1.42
C MET A 287 -8.24 -26.25 -1.99
N ARG A 288 -7.50 -26.81 -2.96
CA ARG A 288 -7.79 -28.11 -3.61
C ARG A 288 -6.96 -29.26 -3.03
N TYR A 289 -6.30 -29.02 -1.89
CA TYR A 289 -5.51 -30.00 -1.16
C TYR A 289 -5.53 -29.65 0.33
N ALA A 290 -5.35 -30.65 1.18
CA ALA A 290 -5.08 -30.44 2.60
C ALA A 290 -3.59 -30.12 2.79
N PRO A 291 -3.22 -28.95 3.35
CA PRO A 291 -1.84 -28.67 3.73
C PRO A 291 -1.33 -29.71 4.72
N ASP A 292 -0.11 -30.19 4.50
CA ASP A 292 0.55 -31.15 5.38
C ASP A 292 1.94 -30.63 5.74
N MET A 293 2.14 -30.33 7.02
CA MET A 293 3.40 -29.78 7.50
C MET A 293 4.53 -30.82 7.53
N ALA A 294 4.22 -32.12 7.55
CA ALA A 294 5.24 -33.16 7.41
C ALA A 294 5.87 -33.14 6.01
N SER A 295 5.08 -32.80 4.98
CA SER A 295 5.57 -32.59 3.60
C SER A 295 6.39 -31.30 3.39
N ARG A 296 6.55 -30.47 4.44
CA ARG A 296 7.25 -29.18 4.38
C ARG A 296 8.53 -29.26 5.24
N PRO A 297 9.70 -29.58 4.66
CA PRO A 297 10.94 -29.70 5.43
C PRO A 297 11.28 -28.42 6.20
N GLY A 298 11.39 -28.56 7.52
CA GLY A 298 11.68 -27.43 8.42
C GLY A 298 10.45 -26.65 8.87
N ALA A 299 9.23 -27.03 8.48
CA ALA A 299 8.01 -26.42 8.99
C ALA A 299 7.95 -26.47 10.52
N ARG A 300 7.48 -25.38 11.13
CA ARG A 300 7.38 -25.25 12.60
C ARG A 300 6.14 -24.46 13.00
N PRO A 301 5.53 -24.74 14.16
CA PRO A 301 4.40 -23.97 14.65
C PRO A 301 4.87 -22.57 15.07
N TYR A 302 3.97 -21.59 14.98
CA TYR A 302 4.16 -20.20 15.38
C TYR A 302 3.19 -19.81 16.53
N PRO A 303 3.67 -19.13 17.59
CA PRO A 303 5.07 -18.84 17.86
C PRO A 303 5.83 -20.13 18.18
N ALA A 304 7.05 -20.27 17.67
CA ALA A 304 7.87 -21.43 18.02
C ALA A 304 8.08 -21.42 19.54
N ARG A 305 7.65 -22.48 20.25
CA ARG A 305 7.92 -22.65 21.68
C ARG A 305 9.44 -22.60 21.90
N ARG A 306 9.98 -21.43 22.26
CA ARG A 306 11.35 -21.35 22.76
C ARG A 306 11.35 -22.01 24.14
N LYS A 307 12.20 -23.03 24.34
CA LYS A 307 12.60 -23.45 25.68
C LYS A 307 13.27 -22.24 26.33
N GLY A 308 12.53 -21.46 27.12
CA GLY A 308 13.01 -20.21 27.74
C GLY A 308 12.05 -19.02 27.75
N GLY A 309 10.79 -19.16 27.31
CA GLY A 309 9.85 -18.03 27.27
C GLY A 309 9.93 -17.23 25.97
N TRP A 310 8.92 -16.39 25.72
CA TRP A 310 8.90 -15.53 24.54
C TRP A 310 10.21 -14.72 24.46
N PRO A 311 10.82 -14.58 23.27
CA PRO A 311 12.02 -13.77 23.10
C PRO A 311 11.79 -12.26 23.22
N GLY A 312 10.57 -11.86 23.58
CA GLY A 312 10.31 -10.63 24.30
C GLY A 312 9.28 -10.97 25.36
N GLY A 313 9.54 -10.69 26.63
CA GLY A 313 8.42 -10.42 27.55
C GLY A 313 7.48 -9.41 26.88
N LYS A 314 6.17 -9.39 27.24
CA LYS A 314 5.16 -8.43 26.71
C LYS A 314 5.88 -7.21 26.14
N PRO A 315 5.86 -6.94 24.83
CA PRO A 315 6.77 -5.98 24.21
C PRO A 315 6.75 -4.74 25.06
N GLY A 316 7.82 -4.57 25.84
CA GLY A 316 7.92 -3.45 26.73
C GLY A 316 7.90 -2.21 25.85
N ARG A 317 7.40 -1.10 26.39
CA ARG A 317 7.61 0.23 25.79
C ARG A 317 9.05 0.36 25.24
N ASP A 318 10.01 -0.23 25.95
CA ASP A 318 11.44 -0.34 25.66
C ASP A 318 11.81 -1.00 24.31
N GLU A 319 11.08 -2.03 23.85
CA GLU A 319 11.42 -2.74 22.60
C GLU A 319 11.09 -1.88 21.38
N CYS A 320 10.07 -1.05 21.51
CA CYS A 320 9.71 -0.07 20.51
C CYS A 320 10.62 1.17 20.56
N GLU A 321 11.03 1.62 21.74
CA GLU A 321 12.06 2.66 21.88
C GLU A 321 13.41 2.21 21.29
N ALA A 322 13.78 0.93 21.43
CA ALA A 322 14.97 0.35 20.84
C ALA A 322 14.92 0.32 19.30
N LEU A 323 13.78 -0.03 18.70
CA LEU A 323 13.58 0.01 17.24
C LEU A 323 13.64 1.44 16.68
N ILE A 324 13.13 2.43 17.43
CA ILE A 324 13.24 3.86 17.09
C ILE A 324 14.69 4.34 17.19
N ALA A 325 15.41 3.96 18.25
CA ALA A 325 16.81 4.33 18.45
C ALA A 325 17.73 3.74 17.37
N ALA A 326 17.46 2.50 16.93
CA ALA A 326 18.24 1.82 15.88
C ALA A 326 18.05 2.41 14.47
N ARG A 327 16.94 3.13 14.23
CA ARG A 327 16.62 3.75 12.93
C ARG A 327 16.95 5.25 12.84
N ARG A 328 17.46 5.88 13.90
CA ARG A 328 18.00 7.24 13.79
C ARG A 328 19.18 7.23 12.79
N PRO A 329 19.18 8.07 11.74
CA PRO A 329 20.34 8.18 10.87
C PRO A 329 21.56 8.54 11.73
N ARG A 330 22.68 7.84 11.55
CA ARG A 330 23.95 8.21 12.19
C ARG A 330 24.27 9.64 11.73
N GLU A 331 24.19 10.61 12.64
CA GLU A 331 24.49 12.04 12.45
C GLU A 331 25.92 12.35 11.94
N ARG A 332 26.72 11.34 11.60
CA ARG A 332 28.09 11.50 11.10
C ARG A 332 28.05 11.42 9.57
N ASP A 333 27.75 12.57 8.94
CA ASP A 333 28.19 12.99 7.58
C ASP A 333 27.25 14.04 6.95
N LEU A 334 26.73 14.98 7.76
CA LEU A 334 26.22 16.24 7.21
C LEU A 334 27.31 17.29 7.34
N GLY A 335 28.06 17.46 6.25
CA GLY A 335 29.06 18.51 6.10
C GLY A 335 28.50 19.88 6.50
N THR A 336 29.35 20.69 7.12
CA THR A 336 29.08 22.07 7.52
C THR A 336 28.56 22.91 6.35
N PHE A 337 27.26 23.21 6.34
CA PHE A 337 26.67 24.14 5.38
C PHE A 337 26.76 25.58 5.90
N ARG A 338 27.36 26.46 5.08
CA ARG A 338 27.39 27.91 5.28
C ARG A 338 25.99 28.50 5.07
N THR A 339 25.56 29.34 6.00
CA THR A 339 24.34 30.14 5.90
C THR A 339 24.54 31.32 4.96
N TYR A 340 23.62 31.54 4.02
CA TYR A 340 23.49 32.80 3.27
C TYR A 340 22.28 33.59 3.79
N LYS A 341 22.49 34.86 4.14
CA LYS A 341 21.40 35.81 4.42
C LYS A 341 20.78 36.26 3.10
N VAL A 342 19.49 36.01 2.92
CA VAL A 342 18.70 36.57 1.80
C VAL A 342 18.04 37.85 2.31
N GLY A 343 18.31 38.97 1.63
CA GLY A 343 17.69 40.28 1.89
C GLY A 343 16.25 40.36 1.36
N PRO A 344 15.48 41.39 1.75
CA PRO A 344 14.09 41.54 1.35
C PRO A 344 13.95 41.74 -0.16
N GLY A 345 13.08 40.95 -0.78
CA GLY A 345 12.76 41.03 -2.21
C GLY A 345 11.99 42.31 -2.57
N PRO A 346 12.00 42.70 -3.86
CA PRO A 346 11.37 43.95 -4.31
C PRO A 346 9.84 43.85 -4.31
N PRO A 347 9.13 44.98 -4.18
CA PRO A 347 7.67 45.00 -4.22
C PRO A 347 7.13 44.76 -5.64
N PRO A 348 5.89 44.24 -5.77
CA PRO A 348 5.31 43.90 -7.06
C PRO A 348 4.94 45.15 -7.86
N SER A 349 5.29 45.16 -9.15
CA SER A 349 4.89 46.17 -10.12
C SER A 349 3.42 46.00 -10.54
N ARG A 350 2.68 47.10 -10.55
CA ARG A 350 1.31 47.21 -11.10
C ARG A 350 1.34 46.97 -12.60
N LEU A 351 0.63 45.95 -13.08
CA LEU A 351 0.24 45.85 -14.48
C LEU A 351 -1.14 46.50 -14.66
N VAL A 352 -1.13 47.67 -15.28
CA VAL A 352 -2.27 48.29 -15.95
C VAL A 352 -2.20 47.84 -17.40
N GLY A 353 -3.30 47.31 -17.94
CA GLY A 353 -3.40 46.89 -19.33
C GLY A 353 -4.83 47.05 -19.82
N ASP A 354 -5.07 48.18 -20.49
CA ASP A 354 -6.33 48.60 -21.09
C ASP A 354 -6.85 47.64 -22.16
N SER A 355 -8.17 47.47 -22.13
CA SER A 355 -9.00 46.88 -23.16
C SER A 355 -9.44 47.94 -24.17
N SER A 356 -9.11 47.78 -25.46
CA SER A 356 -9.98 48.09 -26.62
C SER A 356 -9.24 48.04 -27.96
N ARG A 357 -9.72 47.20 -28.90
CA ARG A 357 -10.06 47.57 -30.30
C ARG A 357 -10.60 46.39 -31.12
N GLU A 358 -11.81 46.62 -31.64
CA GLU A 358 -12.46 46.14 -32.89
C GLU A 358 -11.53 46.18 -34.12
N ALA A 359 -11.77 45.60 -35.30
CA ALA A 359 -12.70 44.63 -35.88
C ALA A 359 -12.22 44.35 -37.34
N ALA A 360 -12.75 43.26 -37.92
CA ALA A 360 -13.02 43.04 -39.35
C ALA A 360 -11.88 42.84 -40.40
N GLY A 361 -12.00 41.73 -41.13
CA GLY A 361 -11.95 41.74 -42.60
C GLY A 361 -10.91 40.83 -43.29
N GLY A 362 -11.38 39.98 -44.21
CA GLY A 362 -10.60 39.58 -45.38
C GLY A 362 -10.45 38.07 -45.62
N GLY A 363 -11.25 37.54 -46.56
CA GLY A 363 -11.14 36.16 -47.03
C GLY A 363 -10.00 35.91 -48.02
N GLY A 364 -9.75 34.62 -48.32
CA GLY A 364 -8.83 34.20 -49.37
C GLY A 364 -8.82 32.68 -49.54
N ARG A 365 -9.42 32.20 -50.62
CA ARG A 365 -9.37 30.81 -51.11
C ARG A 365 -8.03 30.51 -51.78
N GLY A 366 -7.65 29.22 -51.79
CA GLY A 366 -6.66 28.60 -52.68
C GLY A 366 -5.64 27.80 -51.85
N GLY A 367 -5.27 26.56 -52.14
CA GLY A 367 -5.52 25.65 -53.24
C GLY A 367 -4.37 24.62 -53.25
N ARG A 368 -4.71 23.36 -53.56
CA ARG A 368 -3.83 22.31 -54.13
C ARG A 368 -2.64 21.72 -53.33
N ALA A 369 -2.80 20.43 -53.07
CA ALA A 369 -2.02 19.29 -53.61
C ALA A 369 -0.48 19.26 -53.49
N GLY A 370 0.00 18.10 -53.02
CA GLY A 370 1.22 17.46 -53.53
C GLY A 370 2.21 17.06 -52.44
N GLY A 371 2.67 15.80 -52.47
CA GLY A 371 3.93 15.46 -51.80
C GLY A 371 4.06 14.06 -51.20
N SER A 372 3.89 13.03 -52.01
CA SER A 372 4.46 11.70 -51.74
C SER A 372 5.99 11.78 -51.64
N ARG A 373 6.62 11.21 -50.60
CA ARG A 373 7.98 10.67 -50.70
C ARG A 373 8.15 9.35 -49.94
N ARG A 374 8.33 8.30 -50.74
CA ARG A 374 9.06 7.08 -50.42
C ARG A 374 10.56 7.36 -50.29
N GLY A 375 11.24 6.54 -49.50
CA GLY A 375 12.66 6.16 -49.62
C GLY A 375 12.95 5.15 -48.50
N SER A 376 13.09 3.83 -48.75
CA SER A 376 14.27 3.12 -49.30
C SER A 376 15.58 3.59 -48.64
N GLY A 377 16.43 2.78 -48.03
CA GLY A 377 16.50 1.34 -47.89
C GLY A 377 17.85 0.95 -47.26
N ARG A 378 17.98 -0.33 -46.92
CA ARG A 378 19.19 -1.19 -46.90
C ARG A 378 20.43 -0.72 -46.11
N GLY A 379 20.79 -1.56 -45.15
CA GLY A 379 22.15 -1.69 -44.61
C GLY A 379 22.38 -3.09 -44.07
N LEU A 380 22.72 -4.02 -44.96
CA LEU A 380 23.29 -5.34 -44.63
C LEU A 380 24.73 -5.14 -44.15
N GLY A 381 25.10 -5.80 -43.06
CA GLY A 381 26.48 -5.85 -42.57
C GLY A 381 26.66 -7.05 -41.66
N GLY A 382 26.97 -8.20 -42.27
CA GLY A 382 27.33 -9.43 -41.55
C GLY A 382 28.81 -9.47 -41.16
N ARG A 383 29.09 -10.33 -40.17
CA ARG A 383 30.32 -11.11 -39.85
C ARG A 383 30.10 -11.58 -38.41
N GLY A 384 30.12 -12.87 -38.05
CA GLY A 384 31.00 -13.94 -38.50
C GLY A 384 31.85 -14.34 -37.29
N GLY A 385 31.66 -15.55 -36.75
CA GLY A 385 32.44 -16.03 -35.61
C GLY A 385 31.90 -17.35 -35.09
N GLY A 386 32.39 -18.46 -35.67
CA GLY A 386 32.03 -19.81 -35.29
C GLY A 386 32.68 -20.30 -34.00
N GLY A 387 32.11 -21.36 -33.43
CA GLY A 387 32.68 -22.12 -32.33
C GLY A 387 31.96 -23.45 -32.20
N ARG A 388 32.66 -24.53 -32.54
CA ARG A 388 32.20 -25.93 -32.59
C ARG A 388 32.02 -26.54 -31.20
N GLY A 389 31.17 -27.57 -31.15
CA GLY A 389 31.10 -28.60 -30.10
C GLY A 389 29.66 -29.08 -29.99
N GLY A 390 29.21 -30.19 -30.59
CA GLY A 390 29.79 -31.53 -30.56
C GLY A 390 29.12 -32.31 -29.44
N ARG A 391 28.05 -33.09 -29.72
CA ARG A 391 27.71 -34.33 -28.99
C ARG A 391 26.53 -35.10 -29.61
N ALA A 392 26.89 -36.28 -30.08
CA ALA A 392 26.27 -37.60 -29.88
C ALA A 392 24.74 -37.76 -29.96
N SER A 393 24.38 -38.55 -30.97
CA SER A 393 23.16 -39.29 -31.24
C SER A 393 22.47 -39.92 -30.03
N ARG A 394 21.13 -39.90 -30.04
CA ARG A 394 20.32 -40.88 -29.29
C ARG A 394 19.26 -41.47 -30.21
N VAL A 395 19.40 -42.78 -30.40
CA VAL A 395 18.51 -43.69 -31.12
C VAL A 395 17.21 -43.85 -30.31
N LEU A 396 16.06 -43.76 -30.99
CA LEU A 396 14.74 -44.11 -30.46
C LEU A 396 14.48 -45.61 -30.67
N PRO A 397 13.91 -46.35 -29.70
CA PRO A 397 13.48 -47.71 -29.95
C PRO A 397 12.10 -47.75 -30.62
N SER A 398 12.00 -48.58 -31.64
CA SER A 398 10.76 -49.08 -32.24
C SER A 398 10.00 -49.93 -31.22
N ARG A 399 8.68 -49.69 -31.11
CA ARG A 399 7.75 -50.55 -30.39
C ARG A 399 7.47 -51.82 -31.20
N ALA A 400 7.45 -52.95 -30.49
CA ALA A 400 6.65 -54.11 -30.81
C ALA A 400 5.28 -53.98 -30.12
#